data_AF-A0A971XVC7-F1
#
_entry.id   AF-A0A971XVC7-F1
#
_cell.length_a   1.000
_cell.length_b   1.000
_cell.length_c   1.000
_cell.angle_alpha   90.00
_cell.angle_beta   90.00
_cell.angle_gamma   90.00
#
_symmetry.space_group_name_H-M   'P 1'
#
loop_
_entity.id
_entity.type
_entity.pdbx_description
1 polymer ?
#
loop_
_entity_poly.entity_id
_entity_poly.type
_entity_poly.pdbx_seq_one_letter_code
_entity_poly.pdbx_strand_id
1 'polypeptide(L)'
;MFSFKYAFKSGIGKAFICLAFLALLFSFPPAVDVGSAAEVTGDPNTGLPDYLILSWTEDPLTTQTISWRTGTDITQNRVQYLPAAGFSGSFEGALEVTGERKDLYEGHFRFEATLRELAPGTEYVCRVGREGAWSEPASFTTAKTDDQFSFLYMGDVQEGYAFWGEMLEHIAAENPDLKFALLGGDLVDQGHSAAEWQEFFAAAWPVFRKIPLMPAVGNHDDSELFRKSFALPRNGPQGYEHTIYSFDYGNSHIAVLNSNFMGIPGVGDYEKVANWLINDLENSGQRWKFLVFHHPPYPVVYDWRADVLQEHWVPLFEQCGVDMVFVGHQHVYMRTKPLRDGRVQPDGEGIVYIMGNAGTKYYGPGPGFDYIAKELAWVSNYQIIEINGDILTLTAKDDKGQIIDSYTMIKETADQKINLTLSRKTAEAGESIIASGQTAPLAWVPLKIIDEAGNIVFFDAVKADENGNYSIAFNVPAGASGILTVVVGEGSNVTAGTVTVTQAYNLLSAEAEPSDIPVGDTFTVAVKIENIRDVQGYQVTLKYDPAYAEYKGYQVNFKPNEWKVEDIKEGEITVGNLVLGDTPWEQDSGALVEIEFESRHPGSIEGGVYD
;
A
#
# COMPACT_ATOMS: atom_id res chain seq x y z
N MET A 1 -11.02 -60.62 42.73
CA MET A 1 -12.34 -60.21 43.27
C MET A 1 -13.26 -59.88 42.11
N PHE A 2 -14.56 -60.01 42.32
CA PHE A 2 -15.60 -60.38 41.37
C PHE A 2 -15.85 -59.48 40.14
N SER A 3 -16.38 -60.15 39.11
CA SER A 3 -17.01 -59.71 37.86
C SER A 3 -18.52 -59.48 38.02
N PHE A 4 -19.15 -58.79 37.04
CA PHE A 4 -20.52 -58.91 36.45
C PHE A 4 -21.13 -57.51 36.19
N LYS A 5 -21.52 -57.09 34.96
CA LYS A 5 -22.51 -57.52 33.93
C LYS A 5 -23.78 -56.63 33.90
N TYR A 6 -24.09 -56.19 32.68
CA TYR A 6 -25.35 -55.71 32.07
C TYR A 6 -26.69 -56.16 32.66
N ALA A 7 -27.75 -55.32 32.52
CA ALA A 7 -29.02 -55.69 31.88
C ALA A 7 -30.01 -54.51 31.67
N PHE A 8 -30.60 -54.47 30.47
CA PHE A 8 -31.85 -53.79 30.08
C PHE A 8 -33.07 -54.39 30.79
N LYS A 9 -34.14 -53.59 31.03
CA LYS A 9 -35.53 -53.99 30.75
C LYS A 9 -36.55 -52.85 30.83
N SER A 10 -37.53 -52.97 29.94
CA SER A 10 -38.70 -52.17 29.64
C SER A 10 -39.83 -52.27 30.69
N GLY A 11 -40.76 -51.31 30.68
CA GLY A 11 -42.01 -51.37 31.43
C GLY A 11 -42.99 -50.26 31.04
N ILE A 12 -44.04 -50.64 30.32
CA ILE A 12 -45.13 -49.83 29.77
C ILE A 12 -46.18 -49.50 30.85
N GLY A 13 -46.73 -48.29 30.83
CA GLY A 13 -47.96 -47.92 31.54
C GLY A 13 -48.82 -46.96 30.71
N LYS A 14 -49.91 -47.49 30.13
CA LYS A 14 -50.92 -46.76 29.34
C LYS A 14 -51.90 -46.02 30.27
N ALA A 15 -52.31 -44.81 29.89
CA ALA A 15 -53.64 -44.27 30.20
C ALA A 15 -54.16 -43.49 28.97
N PHE A 16 -55.23 -44.02 28.38
CA PHE A 16 -56.07 -43.37 27.38
C PHE A 16 -57.10 -42.48 28.10
N ILE A 17 -57.44 -41.32 27.53
CA ILE A 17 -58.81 -40.86 27.27
C ILE A 17 -58.75 -39.86 26.10
N CYS A 18 -59.57 -40.13 25.09
CA CYS A 18 -59.81 -39.33 23.90
C CYS A 18 -60.86 -38.23 24.14
N LEU A 19 -60.79 -37.15 23.34
CA LEU A 19 -61.86 -36.35 22.69
C LEU A 19 -61.28 -34.94 22.46
N ALA A 20 -61.40 -34.22 21.34
CA ALA A 20 -61.79 -34.48 19.96
C ALA A 20 -61.47 -33.18 19.18
N PHE A 21 -61.13 -33.33 17.90
CA PHE A 21 -61.22 -32.39 16.77
C PHE A 21 -61.51 -30.89 17.00
N LEU A 22 -60.58 -30.05 16.55
CA LEU A 22 -60.87 -28.97 15.61
C LEU A 22 -59.64 -28.73 14.70
N ALA A 23 -59.64 -29.35 13.52
CA ALA A 23 -58.68 -29.07 12.47
C ALA A 23 -59.17 -27.85 11.68
N LEU A 24 -58.49 -26.72 11.83
CA LEU A 24 -58.63 -25.58 10.93
C LEU A 24 -57.64 -25.76 9.78
N LEU A 25 -58.22 -25.96 8.60
CA LEU A 25 -57.55 -26.01 7.30
C LEU A 25 -56.78 -24.70 7.06
N PHE A 26 -55.45 -24.75 7.12
CA PHE A 26 -54.62 -23.90 6.28
C PHE A 26 -54.17 -24.74 5.10
N SER A 27 -54.84 -24.51 3.97
CA SER A 27 -54.39 -24.94 2.65
C SER A 27 -53.04 -24.26 2.36
N PHE A 28 -51.95 -24.99 2.58
CA PHE A 28 -50.66 -24.66 1.98
C PHE A 28 -50.80 -24.83 0.46
N PRO A 29 -50.35 -23.87 -0.38
CA PRO A 29 -50.18 -24.14 -1.79
C PRO A 29 -49.16 -25.29 -1.95
N PRO A 30 -49.29 -26.13 -3.00
CA PRO A 30 -48.36 -27.22 -3.22
C PRO A 30 -46.94 -26.65 -3.35
N ALA A 31 -45.99 -27.32 -2.71
CA ALA A 31 -44.57 -27.11 -2.93
C ALA A 31 -44.33 -27.06 -4.44
N VAL A 32 -43.81 -25.93 -4.91
CA VAL A 32 -43.27 -25.83 -6.26
C VAL A 32 -42.08 -26.76 -6.25
N ASP A 33 -42.20 -27.82 -7.05
CA ASP A 33 -41.12 -28.71 -7.43
C ASP A 33 -40.00 -27.82 -7.98
N VAL A 34 -38.93 -27.64 -7.19
CA VAL A 34 -37.73 -26.95 -7.63
C VAL A 34 -37.02 -27.93 -8.54
N GLY A 35 -37.47 -27.98 -9.78
CA GLY A 35 -36.79 -28.67 -10.86
C GLY A 35 -35.34 -28.21 -10.89
N SER A 36 -34.44 -29.16 -11.11
CA SER A 36 -33.00 -28.96 -11.29
C SER A 36 -32.71 -27.62 -11.97
N ALA A 37 -31.89 -26.79 -11.32
CA ALA A 37 -31.35 -25.59 -11.91
C ALA A 37 -30.75 -25.94 -13.28
N ALA A 38 -31.49 -25.60 -14.33
CA ALA A 38 -30.95 -25.62 -15.68
C ALA A 38 -29.83 -24.56 -15.71
N GLU A 39 -28.72 -24.91 -16.35
CA GLU A 39 -27.60 -24.01 -16.67
C GLU A 39 -28.12 -22.64 -17.10
N VAL A 40 -28.04 -21.64 -16.23
CA VAL A 40 -28.12 -20.24 -16.65
C VAL A 40 -26.70 -19.81 -17.00
N THR A 41 -26.14 -20.41 -18.03
CA THR A 41 -25.14 -19.75 -18.87
C THR A 41 -25.94 -18.80 -19.75
N GLY A 42 -26.18 -17.58 -19.25
CA GLY A 42 -26.98 -16.59 -19.98
C GLY A 42 -26.44 -16.43 -21.40
N ASP A 43 -27.27 -16.68 -22.41
CA ASP A 43 -26.95 -16.31 -23.78
C ASP A 43 -26.84 -14.78 -23.81
N PRO A 44 -25.64 -14.20 -24.05
CA PRO A 44 -25.42 -12.76 -24.06
C PRO A 44 -26.29 -12.05 -25.13
N ASN A 45 -26.82 -12.80 -26.10
CA ASN A 45 -27.71 -12.30 -27.15
C ASN A 45 -29.15 -12.06 -26.68
N THR A 46 -29.52 -12.48 -25.47
CA THR A 46 -30.80 -12.08 -24.85
C THR A 46 -30.84 -10.58 -24.55
N GLY A 47 -29.67 -9.93 -24.52
CA GLY A 47 -29.52 -8.53 -24.17
C GLY A 47 -29.76 -8.23 -22.69
N LEU A 48 -29.94 -9.24 -21.84
CA LEU A 48 -29.97 -9.07 -20.39
C LEU A 48 -28.55 -9.00 -19.84
N PRO A 49 -28.30 -8.17 -18.82
CA PRO A 49 -27.03 -8.17 -18.12
C PRO A 49 -26.88 -9.42 -17.25
N ASP A 50 -25.68 -9.97 -17.19
CA ASP A 50 -25.33 -11.10 -16.33
C ASP A 50 -24.04 -10.82 -15.53
N TYR A 51 -23.71 -11.74 -14.63
CA TYR A 51 -22.52 -11.66 -13.76
C TYR A 51 -22.34 -10.30 -13.08
N LEU A 52 -23.38 -9.84 -12.38
CA LEU A 52 -23.29 -8.66 -11.53
C LEU A 52 -22.33 -8.96 -10.37
N ILE A 53 -21.27 -8.17 -10.27
CA ILE A 53 -20.27 -8.26 -9.20
C ILE A 53 -20.20 -6.91 -8.50
N LEU A 54 -20.27 -6.95 -7.17
CA LEU A 54 -20.01 -5.80 -6.32
C LEU A 54 -18.52 -5.69 -6.02
N SER A 55 -18.01 -4.47 -5.97
CA SER A 55 -16.64 -4.14 -5.57
C SER A 55 -16.58 -2.69 -5.07
N TRP A 56 -15.39 -2.22 -4.70
CA TRP A 56 -15.18 -0.81 -4.40
C TRP A 56 -14.06 -0.24 -5.26
N THR A 57 -14.29 0.95 -5.80
CA THR A 57 -13.26 1.76 -6.46
C THR A 57 -12.94 3.03 -5.67
N GLU A 58 -13.79 3.33 -4.68
CA GLU A 58 -13.81 4.51 -3.82
C GLU A 58 -14.24 4.08 -2.40
N ASP A 59 -14.36 5.03 -1.47
CA ASP A 59 -14.67 4.77 -0.07
C ASP A 59 -16.01 4.00 0.12
N PRO A 60 -15.99 2.79 0.71
CA PRO A 60 -17.20 1.98 0.90
C PRO A 60 -18.20 2.57 1.90
N LEU A 61 -17.83 3.60 2.66
CA LEU A 61 -18.70 4.31 3.58
C LEU A 61 -19.82 5.06 2.85
N THR A 62 -19.52 5.58 1.66
CA THR A 62 -20.44 6.45 0.89
C THR A 62 -20.56 6.06 -0.58
N THR A 63 -19.93 4.97 -0.99
CA THR A 63 -19.94 4.51 -2.38
C THR A 63 -20.14 3.00 -2.51
N GLN A 64 -20.61 2.57 -3.67
CA GLN A 64 -20.64 1.16 -4.08
C GLN A 64 -20.37 1.08 -5.57
N THR A 65 -19.40 0.26 -5.97
CA THR A 65 -19.16 -0.05 -7.40
C THR A 65 -19.87 -1.34 -7.78
N ILE A 66 -20.51 -1.31 -8.94
CA ILE A 66 -21.20 -2.45 -9.52
C ILE A 66 -20.64 -2.65 -10.93
N SER A 67 -20.20 -3.86 -11.24
CA SER A 67 -19.86 -4.28 -12.59
C SER A 67 -20.77 -5.41 -13.05
N TRP A 68 -20.99 -5.51 -14.36
CA TRP A 68 -21.79 -6.57 -14.98
C TRP A 68 -21.35 -6.79 -16.42
N ARG A 69 -21.67 -7.96 -16.97
CA ARG A 69 -21.35 -8.32 -18.36
C ARG A 69 -22.59 -8.15 -19.25
N THR A 70 -22.34 -7.81 -20.51
CA THR A 70 -23.36 -7.69 -21.56
C THR A 70 -22.82 -8.15 -22.92
N GLY A 71 -23.71 -8.48 -23.86
CA GLY A 71 -23.36 -8.77 -25.27
C GLY A 71 -22.93 -7.54 -26.10
N THR A 72 -22.55 -7.76 -27.35
CA THR A 72 -21.91 -6.77 -28.24
C THR A 72 -22.78 -5.58 -28.63
N ASP A 73 -24.10 -5.80 -28.73
CA ASP A 73 -25.05 -4.83 -29.26
C ASP A 73 -25.44 -3.76 -28.23
N ILE A 74 -24.95 -3.89 -26.99
CA ILE A 74 -25.29 -3.02 -25.88
C ILE A 74 -24.24 -1.91 -25.77
N THR A 75 -24.63 -0.69 -26.18
CA THR A 75 -23.77 0.50 -26.11
C THR A 75 -24.04 1.37 -24.89
N GLN A 76 -25.22 1.23 -24.27
CA GLN A 76 -25.62 1.96 -23.08
C GLN A 76 -26.35 1.03 -22.11
N ASN A 77 -26.00 1.17 -20.84
CA ASN A 77 -26.57 0.42 -19.74
C ASN A 77 -26.41 1.25 -18.46
N ARG A 78 -27.30 1.06 -17.47
CA ARG A 78 -27.33 1.88 -16.27
C ARG A 78 -27.70 1.05 -15.05
N VAL A 79 -27.37 1.59 -13.89
CA VAL A 79 -27.85 1.10 -12.59
C VAL A 79 -29.04 1.96 -12.18
N GLN A 80 -30.12 1.32 -11.73
CA GLN A 80 -31.18 1.95 -10.94
C GLN A 80 -31.03 1.51 -9.49
N TYR A 81 -31.13 2.45 -8.55
CA TYR A 81 -31.01 2.15 -7.13
C TYR A 81 -31.81 3.10 -6.25
N LEU A 82 -32.21 2.62 -5.08
CA LEU A 82 -32.89 3.38 -4.03
C LEU A 82 -32.67 2.72 -2.67
N PRO A 83 -32.79 3.47 -1.55
CA PRO A 83 -32.76 2.87 -0.22
C PRO A 83 -33.81 1.76 -0.10
N ALA A 84 -33.44 0.62 0.49
CA ALA A 84 -34.32 -0.55 0.61
C ALA A 84 -35.63 -0.22 1.35
N ALA A 85 -35.58 0.69 2.33
CA ALA A 85 -36.75 1.17 3.06
C ALA A 85 -37.81 1.86 2.17
N GLY A 86 -37.40 2.38 1.00
CA GLY A 86 -38.29 2.98 0.01
C GLY A 86 -38.74 2.03 -1.10
N PHE A 87 -38.24 0.78 -1.13
CA PHE A 87 -38.54 -0.16 -2.20
C PHE A 87 -39.88 -0.87 -1.96
N SER A 88 -40.86 -0.61 -2.84
CA SER A 88 -42.19 -1.22 -2.78
C SER A 88 -42.40 -2.31 -3.84
N GLY A 89 -41.32 -2.93 -4.33
CA GLY A 89 -41.34 -3.83 -5.49
C GLY A 89 -41.25 -3.11 -6.86
N SER A 90 -40.97 -1.80 -6.85
CA SER A 90 -40.82 -0.97 -8.06
C SER A 90 -39.60 -0.05 -7.90
N PHE A 91 -38.96 0.28 -9.03
CA PHE A 91 -37.87 1.26 -9.11
C PHE A 91 -38.36 2.64 -9.55
N GLU A 92 -39.66 2.92 -9.37
CA GLU A 92 -40.20 4.27 -9.57
C GLU A 92 -39.53 5.25 -8.60
N GLY A 93 -39.00 6.36 -9.13
CA GLY A 93 -38.24 7.33 -8.33
C GLY A 93 -36.82 6.88 -7.94
N ALA A 94 -36.35 5.75 -8.46
CA ALA A 94 -34.96 5.32 -8.28
C ALA A 94 -33.98 6.33 -8.89
N LEU A 95 -32.83 6.48 -8.26
CA LEU A 95 -31.69 7.19 -8.82
C LEU A 95 -31.07 6.34 -9.93
N GLU A 96 -30.45 7.00 -10.91
CA GLU A 96 -29.81 6.35 -12.05
C GLU A 96 -28.35 6.76 -12.19
N VAL A 97 -27.47 5.80 -12.48
CA VAL A 97 -26.08 6.05 -12.88
C VAL A 97 -25.81 5.31 -14.18
N THR A 98 -25.32 6.03 -15.20
CA THR A 98 -24.91 5.41 -16.47
C THR A 98 -23.64 4.61 -16.25
N GLY A 99 -23.63 3.37 -16.73
CA GLY A 99 -22.43 2.52 -16.69
C GLY A 99 -21.44 2.89 -17.78
N GLU A 100 -20.16 2.84 -17.46
CA GLU A 100 -19.07 2.94 -18.41
C GLU A 100 -18.81 1.56 -19.04
N ARG A 101 -18.82 1.49 -20.36
CA ARG A 101 -18.55 0.28 -21.13
C ARG A 101 -17.05 0.06 -21.29
N LYS A 102 -16.59 -1.17 -21.07
CA LYS A 102 -15.22 -1.66 -21.25
C LYS A 102 -15.24 -2.95 -22.07
N ASP A 103 -14.21 -3.14 -22.90
CA ASP A 103 -13.98 -4.43 -23.55
C ASP A 103 -13.65 -5.49 -22.47
N LEU A 104 -14.16 -6.72 -22.65
CA LEU A 104 -13.85 -7.85 -21.76
C LEU A 104 -13.13 -8.96 -22.55
N TYR A 105 -13.85 -9.73 -23.35
CA TYR A 105 -13.32 -10.70 -24.32
C TYR A 105 -14.27 -10.80 -25.53
N GLU A 106 -13.91 -11.59 -26.54
CA GLU A 106 -14.68 -11.70 -27.77
C GLU A 106 -16.18 -11.94 -27.50
N GLY A 107 -17.01 -11.10 -28.12
CA GLY A 107 -18.47 -11.15 -27.96
C GLY A 107 -19.03 -10.52 -26.68
N HIS A 108 -18.20 -10.05 -25.74
CA HIS A 108 -18.64 -9.62 -24.42
C HIS A 108 -17.97 -8.32 -23.95
N PHE A 109 -18.76 -7.51 -23.25
CA PHE A 109 -18.33 -6.25 -22.65
C PHE A 109 -18.63 -6.26 -21.17
N ARG A 110 -17.82 -5.55 -20.40
CA ARG A 110 -18.10 -5.22 -19.00
C ARG A 110 -18.64 -3.81 -18.94
N PHE A 111 -19.72 -3.59 -18.20
CA PHE A 111 -20.11 -2.26 -17.73
C PHE A 111 -19.69 -2.10 -16.27
N GLU A 112 -19.30 -0.90 -15.88
CA GLU A 112 -19.05 -0.53 -14.48
C GLU A 112 -19.73 0.79 -14.13
N ALA A 113 -20.24 0.91 -12.90
CA ALA A 113 -20.80 2.14 -12.37
C ALA A 113 -20.51 2.27 -10.87
N THR A 114 -20.04 3.44 -10.45
CA THR A 114 -19.86 3.78 -9.03
C THR A 114 -21.01 4.66 -8.59
N LEU A 115 -21.82 4.12 -7.68
CA LEU A 115 -22.84 4.85 -6.94
C LEU A 115 -22.15 5.68 -5.86
N ARG A 116 -22.46 6.97 -5.77
CA ARG A 116 -21.82 7.93 -4.85
C ARG A 116 -22.87 8.64 -4.01
N GLU A 117 -22.40 9.34 -2.96
CA GLU A 117 -23.26 10.09 -2.02
C GLU A 117 -24.28 9.18 -1.32
N LEU A 118 -23.92 7.92 -1.10
CA LEU A 118 -24.74 6.97 -0.36
C LEU A 118 -24.67 7.25 1.14
N ALA A 119 -25.77 6.98 1.84
CA ALA A 119 -25.80 7.05 3.29
C ALA A 119 -25.02 5.86 3.88
N PRO A 120 -24.14 6.08 4.88
CA PRO A 120 -23.46 4.99 5.58
C PRO A 120 -24.43 4.01 6.25
N GLY A 121 -24.04 2.73 6.37
CA GLY A 121 -24.79 1.69 7.06
C GLY A 121 -26.20 1.45 6.52
N THR A 122 -26.44 1.78 5.25
CA THR A 122 -27.78 1.76 4.66
C THR A 122 -27.86 0.67 3.60
N GLU A 123 -28.91 -0.14 3.67
CA GLU A 123 -29.23 -1.11 2.63
C GLU A 123 -29.87 -0.41 1.42
N TYR A 124 -29.38 -0.73 0.23
CA TYR A 124 -29.90 -0.28 -1.05
C TYR A 124 -30.36 -1.47 -1.88
N VAL A 125 -31.46 -1.29 -2.60
CA VAL A 125 -31.90 -2.22 -3.65
C VAL A 125 -31.48 -1.62 -4.99
N CYS A 126 -30.88 -2.44 -5.85
CA CYS A 126 -30.41 -2.03 -7.16
C CYS A 126 -30.80 -3.03 -8.26
N ARG A 127 -30.79 -2.57 -9.50
CA ARG A 127 -30.81 -3.41 -10.71
C ARG A 127 -29.99 -2.76 -11.80
N VAL A 128 -29.45 -3.57 -12.70
CA VAL A 128 -28.64 -3.10 -13.84
C VAL A 128 -29.36 -3.45 -15.13
N GLY A 129 -29.15 -2.66 -16.18
CA GLY A 129 -29.77 -2.93 -17.47
C GLY A 129 -30.15 -1.68 -18.25
N ARG A 130 -31.21 -1.82 -19.03
CA ARG A 130 -31.87 -0.75 -19.78
C ARG A 130 -33.37 -0.99 -19.82
N GLU A 131 -34.10 -0.01 -20.37
CA GLU A 131 -35.55 -0.15 -20.54
C GLU A 131 -35.92 -1.44 -21.28
N GLY A 132 -36.87 -2.20 -20.73
CA GLY A 132 -37.29 -3.51 -21.26
C GLY A 132 -36.33 -4.68 -21.06
N ALA A 133 -35.13 -4.48 -20.50
CA ALA A 133 -34.12 -5.51 -20.28
C ALA A 133 -33.31 -5.21 -19.00
N TRP A 134 -33.93 -5.48 -17.85
CA TRP A 134 -33.36 -5.27 -16.52
C TRP A 134 -32.97 -6.60 -15.88
N SER A 135 -31.89 -6.60 -15.09
CA SER A 135 -31.57 -7.72 -14.20
C SER A 135 -32.66 -7.91 -13.14
N GLU A 136 -32.65 -9.09 -12.52
CA GLU A 136 -33.31 -9.26 -11.23
C GLU A 136 -32.75 -8.28 -10.20
N PRO A 137 -33.58 -7.75 -9.27
CA PRO A 137 -33.10 -6.89 -8.20
C PRO A 137 -32.04 -7.57 -7.35
N ALA A 138 -31.01 -6.82 -6.97
CA ALA A 138 -30.02 -7.20 -5.96
C ALA A 138 -30.05 -6.19 -4.81
N SER A 139 -29.41 -6.50 -3.69
CA SER A 139 -29.20 -5.55 -2.60
C SER A 139 -27.77 -5.59 -2.10
N PHE A 140 -27.35 -4.46 -1.54
CA PHE A 140 -26.05 -4.29 -0.89
C PHE A 140 -26.22 -3.32 0.29
N THR A 141 -25.26 -3.35 1.22
CA THR A 141 -25.24 -2.42 2.37
C THR A 141 -23.92 -1.67 2.37
N THR A 142 -23.99 -0.35 2.44
CA THR A 142 -22.79 0.50 2.58
C THR A 142 -22.10 0.26 3.92
N ALA A 143 -20.78 0.50 3.97
CA ALA A 143 -20.06 0.44 5.23
C ALA A 143 -20.62 1.46 6.23
N LYS A 144 -20.35 1.24 7.52
CA LYS A 144 -20.66 2.16 8.62
C LYS A 144 -19.39 2.40 9.43
N THR A 145 -19.40 3.45 10.26
CA THR A 145 -18.27 3.83 11.10
C THR A 145 -18.18 2.98 12.36
N ASP A 146 -18.20 1.65 12.25
CA ASP A 146 -17.96 0.76 13.38
C ASP A 146 -16.76 -0.14 13.19
N ASP A 147 -16.17 -0.51 14.32
CA ASP A 147 -14.94 -1.30 14.40
C ASP A 147 -15.27 -2.79 14.58
N GLN A 148 -16.50 -3.20 14.23
CA GLN A 148 -16.97 -4.56 14.36
C GLN A 148 -17.53 -5.08 13.03
N PHE A 149 -16.78 -5.95 12.38
CA PHE A 149 -17.18 -6.54 11.11
C PHE A 149 -16.46 -7.86 10.86
N SER A 150 -16.91 -8.60 9.85
CA SER A 150 -16.22 -9.79 9.38
C SER A 150 -16.08 -9.80 7.87
N PHE A 151 -15.01 -10.44 7.39
CA PHE A 151 -14.76 -10.63 5.98
C PHE A 151 -14.26 -12.06 5.70
N LEU A 152 -14.45 -12.48 4.45
CA LEU A 152 -14.06 -13.78 3.95
C LEU A 152 -12.70 -13.68 3.26
N TYR A 153 -11.80 -14.62 3.54
CA TYR A 153 -10.60 -14.84 2.75
C TYR A 153 -10.59 -16.25 2.15
N MET A 154 -10.16 -16.34 0.89
CA MET A 154 -9.97 -17.60 0.16
C MET A 154 -8.75 -17.47 -0.76
N GLY A 155 -7.79 -18.39 -0.67
CA GLY A 155 -6.71 -18.52 -1.65
C GLY A 155 -7.06 -19.49 -2.77
N ASP A 156 -6.48 -19.32 -3.96
CA ASP A 156 -6.42 -20.33 -5.04
C ASP A 156 -7.77 -21.01 -5.36
N VAL A 157 -8.62 -20.32 -6.11
CA VAL A 157 -9.84 -20.95 -6.65
C VAL A 157 -9.46 -21.91 -7.78
N GLN A 158 -8.64 -21.42 -8.73
CA GLN A 158 -7.95 -22.06 -9.86
C GLN A 158 -8.67 -23.19 -10.63
N GLU A 159 -9.13 -24.23 -9.96
CA GLU A 159 -9.85 -25.37 -10.51
C GLU A 159 -11.05 -25.77 -9.63
N GLY A 160 -12.12 -26.29 -10.26
CA GLY A 160 -13.29 -26.78 -9.54
C GLY A 160 -14.35 -25.71 -9.27
N TYR A 161 -14.55 -24.77 -10.20
CA TYR A 161 -15.44 -23.61 -10.05
C TYR A 161 -16.85 -23.94 -9.58
N ALA A 162 -17.48 -25.01 -10.09
CA ALA A 162 -18.82 -25.41 -9.66
C ALA A 162 -18.85 -25.82 -8.17
N PHE A 163 -17.86 -26.61 -7.73
CA PHE A 163 -17.71 -26.99 -6.33
C PHE A 163 -17.43 -25.76 -5.45
N TRP A 164 -16.54 -24.88 -5.90
CA TRP A 164 -16.24 -23.63 -5.20
C TRP A 164 -17.47 -22.72 -5.08
N GLY A 165 -18.28 -22.61 -6.14
CA GLY A 165 -19.53 -21.84 -6.14
C GLY A 165 -20.55 -22.37 -5.14
N GLU A 166 -20.77 -23.70 -5.11
CA GLU A 166 -21.64 -24.34 -4.11
C GLU A 166 -21.14 -24.08 -2.68
N MET A 167 -19.82 -24.20 -2.45
CA MET A 167 -19.21 -23.89 -1.17
C MET A 167 -19.40 -22.41 -0.79
N LEU A 168 -19.18 -21.49 -1.73
CA LEU A 168 -19.33 -20.05 -1.52
C LEU A 168 -20.77 -19.66 -1.17
N GLU A 169 -21.76 -20.26 -1.83
CA GLU A 169 -23.18 -20.07 -1.50
C GLU A 169 -23.53 -20.53 -0.08
N HIS A 170 -23.03 -21.69 0.34
CA HIS A 170 -23.20 -22.17 1.71
C HIS A 170 -22.54 -21.22 2.72
N ILE A 171 -21.32 -20.75 2.45
CA ILE A 171 -20.61 -19.78 3.31
C ILE A 171 -21.43 -18.51 3.45
N ALA A 172 -21.91 -17.93 2.35
CA ALA A 172 -22.69 -16.70 2.39
C ALA A 172 -24.03 -16.87 3.13
N ALA A 173 -24.67 -18.03 3.01
CA ALA A 173 -25.91 -18.34 3.71
C ALA A 173 -25.72 -18.50 5.22
N GLU A 174 -24.62 -19.10 5.66
CA GLU A 174 -24.30 -19.29 7.09
C GLU A 174 -23.73 -18.02 7.75
N ASN A 175 -23.19 -17.09 6.96
CA ASN A 175 -22.50 -15.90 7.45
C ASN A 175 -23.09 -14.63 6.79
N PRO A 176 -24.38 -14.30 7.04
CA PRO A 176 -25.06 -13.19 6.38
C PRO A 176 -24.48 -11.80 6.70
N ASP A 177 -23.66 -11.71 7.75
CA ASP A 177 -23.04 -10.46 8.19
C ASP A 177 -21.69 -10.14 7.52
N LEU A 178 -21.15 -11.05 6.68
CA LEU A 178 -19.91 -10.83 5.93
C LEU A 178 -19.99 -9.53 5.11
N LYS A 179 -18.95 -8.71 5.21
CA LYS A 179 -18.91 -7.39 4.57
C LYS A 179 -18.25 -7.37 3.21
N PHE A 180 -17.28 -8.25 2.99
CA PHE A 180 -16.60 -8.44 1.71
C PHE A 180 -15.87 -9.78 1.67
N ALA A 181 -15.36 -10.12 0.51
CA ALA A 181 -14.44 -11.23 0.30
C ALA A 181 -13.15 -10.77 -0.36
N LEU A 182 -12.04 -11.37 0.09
CA LEU A 182 -10.71 -11.27 -0.46
C LEU A 182 -10.34 -12.59 -1.13
N LEU A 183 -9.86 -12.53 -2.37
CA LEU A 183 -9.29 -13.70 -3.06
C LEU A 183 -7.79 -13.54 -3.27
N GLY A 184 -7.00 -14.54 -2.88
CA GLY A 184 -5.53 -14.51 -2.86
C GLY A 184 -4.81 -14.70 -4.20
N GLY A 185 -5.49 -14.46 -5.34
CA GLY A 185 -4.95 -14.76 -6.68
C GLY A 185 -5.19 -16.19 -7.14
N ASP A 186 -4.81 -16.48 -8.39
CA ASP A 186 -5.12 -17.73 -9.10
C ASP A 186 -6.62 -18.05 -9.04
N LEU A 187 -7.41 -17.08 -9.50
CA LEU A 187 -8.86 -17.19 -9.63
C LEU A 187 -9.25 -18.19 -10.72
N VAL A 188 -8.43 -18.28 -11.77
CA VAL A 188 -8.55 -19.24 -12.88
C VAL A 188 -7.20 -19.88 -13.17
N ASP A 189 -7.19 -21.10 -13.74
CA ASP A 189 -5.96 -21.79 -14.14
C ASP A 189 -5.34 -21.22 -15.42
N GLN A 190 -6.17 -20.77 -16.37
CA GLN A 190 -5.72 -20.19 -17.64
C GLN A 190 -6.23 -18.76 -17.76
N GLY A 191 -5.42 -17.79 -17.31
CA GLY A 191 -5.75 -16.36 -17.29
C GLY A 191 -6.17 -15.74 -18.63
N HIS A 192 -5.83 -16.36 -19.76
CA HIS A 192 -6.23 -15.92 -21.10
C HIS A 192 -7.48 -16.65 -21.64
N SER A 193 -8.01 -17.64 -20.91
CA SER A 193 -9.17 -18.43 -21.32
C SER A 193 -10.46 -17.71 -20.96
N ALA A 194 -11.11 -17.12 -21.96
CA ALA A 194 -12.45 -16.55 -21.78
C ALA A 194 -13.48 -17.58 -21.29
N ALA A 195 -13.28 -18.87 -21.58
CA ALA A 195 -14.16 -19.95 -21.10
C ALA A 195 -14.02 -20.16 -19.59
N GLU A 196 -12.80 -20.22 -19.06
CA GLU A 196 -12.59 -20.40 -17.62
C GLU A 196 -13.05 -19.19 -16.82
N TRP A 197 -12.82 -17.96 -17.32
CA TRP A 197 -13.38 -16.76 -16.71
C TRP A 197 -14.91 -16.80 -16.67
N GLN A 198 -15.58 -17.40 -17.66
CA GLN A 198 -17.03 -17.57 -17.63
C GLN A 198 -17.47 -18.56 -16.57
N GLU A 199 -16.76 -19.67 -16.39
CA GLU A 199 -17.03 -20.64 -15.33
C GLU A 199 -16.83 -20.02 -13.95
N PHE A 200 -15.72 -19.29 -13.76
CA PHE A 200 -15.45 -18.54 -12.54
C PHE A 200 -16.59 -17.56 -12.24
N PHE A 201 -16.95 -16.69 -13.18
CA PHE A 201 -18.01 -15.70 -12.94
C PHE A 201 -19.39 -16.33 -12.74
N ALA A 202 -19.70 -17.43 -13.44
CA ALA A 202 -20.95 -18.16 -13.21
C ALA A 202 -21.06 -18.68 -11.78
N ALA A 203 -19.96 -19.22 -11.22
CA ALA A 203 -19.89 -19.67 -9.85
C ALA A 203 -19.83 -18.52 -8.82
N ALA A 204 -19.24 -17.38 -9.19
CA ALA A 204 -18.98 -16.26 -8.30
C ALA A 204 -20.21 -15.34 -8.11
N TRP A 205 -20.96 -15.09 -9.19
CA TRP A 205 -22.03 -14.08 -9.20
C TRP A 205 -23.17 -14.30 -8.19
N PRO A 206 -23.63 -15.53 -7.88
CA PRO A 206 -24.77 -15.72 -6.97
C PRO A 206 -24.54 -15.09 -5.60
N VAL A 207 -23.29 -15.06 -5.14
CA VAL A 207 -22.86 -14.46 -3.88
C VAL A 207 -22.36 -13.04 -4.06
N PHE A 208 -21.46 -12.79 -5.03
CA PHE A 208 -20.83 -11.47 -5.14
C PHE A 208 -21.70 -10.38 -5.76
N ARG A 209 -22.95 -10.70 -6.14
CA ARG A 209 -24.00 -9.70 -6.36
C ARG A 209 -24.55 -9.08 -5.06
N LYS A 210 -24.14 -9.59 -3.89
CA LYS A 210 -24.56 -9.12 -2.54
C LYS A 210 -23.38 -8.74 -1.64
N ILE A 211 -22.23 -9.40 -1.82
CA ILE A 211 -21.01 -9.18 -1.04
C ILE A 211 -19.92 -8.66 -1.99
N PRO A 212 -19.28 -7.51 -1.71
CA PRO A 212 -18.17 -7.02 -2.51
C PRO A 212 -16.98 -7.98 -2.58
N LEU A 213 -16.43 -8.15 -3.78
CA LEU A 213 -15.26 -8.96 -4.08
C LEU A 213 -14.05 -8.06 -4.39
N MET A 214 -12.96 -8.26 -3.66
CA MET A 214 -11.69 -7.56 -3.85
C MET A 214 -10.54 -8.59 -4.05
N PRO A 215 -10.18 -8.92 -5.30
CA PRO A 215 -9.20 -9.96 -5.59
C PRO A 215 -7.78 -9.42 -5.72
N ALA A 216 -6.80 -10.20 -5.27
CA ALA A 216 -5.42 -10.15 -5.72
C ALA A 216 -5.26 -10.93 -7.02
N VAL A 217 -4.16 -10.69 -7.72
CA VAL A 217 -3.76 -11.43 -8.92
C VAL A 217 -2.70 -12.47 -8.58
N GLY A 218 -2.78 -13.65 -9.18
CA GLY A 218 -1.80 -14.74 -9.07
C GLY A 218 -1.04 -14.96 -10.37
N ASN A 219 -0.22 -16.01 -10.42
CA ASN A 219 0.63 -16.28 -11.60
C ASN A 219 -0.12 -16.94 -12.75
N HIS A 220 -1.27 -17.58 -12.49
CA HIS A 220 -2.10 -18.16 -13.53
C HIS A 220 -3.00 -17.12 -14.22
N ASP A 221 -3.30 -16.02 -13.55
CA ASP A 221 -4.28 -15.03 -14.00
C ASP A 221 -3.77 -13.60 -14.09
N ASP A 222 -2.45 -13.35 -13.99
CA ASP A 222 -1.86 -12.05 -14.36
C ASP A 222 -1.92 -11.82 -15.88
N SER A 223 -3.09 -11.42 -16.35
CA SER A 223 -3.42 -11.25 -17.76
C SER A 223 -4.14 -9.94 -18.02
N GLU A 224 -4.27 -9.58 -19.31
CA GLU A 224 -5.14 -8.46 -19.71
C GLU A 224 -6.60 -8.73 -19.33
N LEU A 225 -7.02 -9.99 -19.35
CA LEU A 225 -8.39 -10.36 -19.03
C LEU A 225 -8.70 -10.14 -17.54
N PHE A 226 -7.79 -10.47 -16.62
CA PHE A 226 -7.95 -10.10 -15.20
C PHE A 226 -8.17 -8.59 -15.01
N ARG A 227 -7.34 -7.76 -15.66
CA ARG A 227 -7.45 -6.29 -15.60
C ARG A 227 -8.78 -5.77 -16.15
N LYS A 228 -9.34 -6.46 -17.16
CA LYS A 228 -10.66 -6.18 -17.75
C LYS A 228 -11.83 -6.81 -16.99
N SER A 229 -11.58 -7.76 -16.09
CA SER A 229 -12.60 -8.51 -15.36
C SER A 229 -13.18 -7.72 -14.18
N PHE A 230 -12.36 -6.95 -13.46
CA PHE A 230 -12.78 -6.30 -12.22
C PHE A 230 -12.71 -4.77 -12.24
N ALA A 231 -13.70 -4.13 -11.60
CA ALA A 231 -13.70 -2.71 -11.29
C ALA A 231 -13.07 -2.53 -9.91
N LEU A 232 -11.81 -2.11 -9.86
CA LEU A 232 -11.00 -2.03 -8.63
C LEU A 232 -10.45 -0.62 -8.43
N PRO A 233 -10.02 -0.24 -7.20
CA PRO A 233 -9.47 1.07 -6.96
C PRO A 233 -8.25 1.32 -7.86
N ARG A 234 -8.07 2.58 -8.25
CA ARG A 234 -6.96 3.04 -9.11
C ARG A 234 -6.00 3.95 -8.34
N ASN A 235 -5.87 3.70 -7.04
CA ASN A 235 -5.01 4.44 -6.11
C ASN A 235 -3.61 3.81 -5.97
N GLY A 236 -3.35 2.70 -6.65
CA GLY A 236 -2.03 2.07 -6.75
C GLY A 236 -0.97 2.91 -7.48
N PRO A 237 0.29 2.44 -7.54
CA PRO A 237 1.34 3.11 -8.29
C PRO A 237 1.04 3.10 -9.79
N GLN A 238 1.40 4.20 -10.46
CA GLN A 238 1.20 4.35 -11.91
C GLN A 238 1.83 3.18 -12.68
N GLY A 239 1.06 2.58 -13.60
CA GLY A 239 1.48 1.42 -14.41
C GLY A 239 1.16 0.06 -13.77
N TYR A 240 0.58 0.04 -12.57
CA TYR A 240 0.19 -1.18 -11.84
C TYR A 240 -1.32 -1.25 -11.57
N GLU A 241 -2.11 -0.46 -12.29
CA GLU A 241 -3.56 -0.35 -12.11
C GLU A 241 -4.24 -1.73 -12.14
N HIS A 242 -5.30 -1.90 -11.35
CA HIS A 242 -6.06 -3.14 -11.17
C HIS A 242 -5.32 -4.29 -10.46
N THR A 243 -3.99 -4.22 -10.29
CA THR A 243 -3.20 -5.30 -9.67
C THR A 243 -2.51 -4.89 -8.38
N ILE A 244 -2.33 -3.58 -8.16
CA ILE A 244 -1.96 -2.99 -6.89
C ILE A 244 -2.98 -1.91 -6.55
N TYR A 245 -3.55 -1.98 -5.35
CA TYR A 245 -4.50 -1.01 -4.84
C TYR A 245 -4.68 -1.16 -3.33
N SER A 246 -5.34 -0.21 -2.69
CA SER A 246 -5.71 -0.30 -1.28
C SER A 246 -7.13 0.20 -1.04
N PHE A 247 -7.71 -0.18 0.10
CA PHE A 247 -8.99 0.33 0.56
C PHE A 247 -9.13 0.19 2.07
N ASP A 248 -10.01 1.00 2.64
CA ASP A 248 -10.36 0.95 4.06
C ASP A 248 -11.72 0.29 4.26
N TYR A 249 -11.86 -0.47 5.34
CA TYR A 249 -13.15 -0.92 5.84
C TYR A 249 -13.14 -0.93 7.38
N GLY A 250 -14.06 -0.21 8.00
CA GLY A 250 -14.07 -0.04 9.46
C GLY A 250 -12.76 0.54 9.95
N ASN A 251 -12.15 -0.09 10.95
CA ASN A 251 -10.84 0.26 11.49
C ASN A 251 -9.66 -0.48 10.82
N SER A 252 -9.84 -0.99 9.60
CA SER A 252 -8.83 -1.78 8.89
C SER A 252 -8.46 -1.17 7.55
N HIS A 253 -7.18 -1.19 7.24
CA HIS A 253 -6.61 -0.82 5.96
C HIS A 253 -6.07 -2.07 5.26
N ILE A 254 -6.46 -2.29 4.01
CA ILE A 254 -6.10 -3.46 3.23
C ILE A 254 -5.37 -2.99 1.97
N ALA A 255 -4.12 -3.42 1.80
CA ALA A 255 -3.37 -3.23 0.56
C ALA A 255 -3.23 -4.56 -0.20
N VAL A 256 -3.63 -4.54 -1.46
CA VAL A 256 -3.54 -5.66 -2.38
C VAL A 256 -2.32 -5.43 -3.28
N LEU A 257 -1.43 -6.42 -3.35
CA LEU A 257 -0.18 -6.35 -4.09
C LEU A 257 -0.10 -7.45 -5.15
N ASN A 258 0.73 -7.21 -6.17
CA ASN A 258 1.01 -8.19 -7.22
C ASN A 258 2.43 -8.76 -7.05
N SER A 259 2.50 -9.94 -6.43
CA SER A 259 3.77 -10.63 -6.17
C SER A 259 4.38 -11.33 -7.39
N ASN A 260 3.75 -11.24 -8.57
CA ASN A 260 4.34 -11.76 -9.80
C ASN A 260 5.64 -11.05 -10.18
N PHE A 261 5.79 -9.76 -9.85
CA PHE A 261 7.01 -8.99 -10.12
C PHE A 261 7.78 -8.57 -8.87
N MET A 262 7.13 -8.41 -7.70
CA MET A 262 7.79 -7.94 -6.47
C MET A 262 9.06 -8.72 -6.12
N GLY A 263 9.06 -10.03 -6.36
CA GLY A 263 10.16 -10.94 -6.02
C GLY A 263 11.09 -11.30 -7.17
N ILE A 264 11.10 -10.56 -8.29
CA ILE A 264 11.92 -10.94 -9.45
C ILE A 264 13.03 -9.90 -9.69
N PRO A 265 14.31 -10.25 -9.47
CA PRO A 265 15.42 -9.34 -9.75
C PRO A 265 15.40 -8.78 -11.18
N GLY A 266 15.45 -7.46 -11.30
CA GLY A 266 15.46 -6.77 -12.60
C GLY A 266 14.10 -6.70 -13.30
N VAL A 267 13.01 -7.08 -12.64
CA VAL A 267 11.64 -7.00 -13.18
C VAL A 267 10.77 -6.16 -12.26
N GLY A 268 9.95 -5.29 -12.85
CA GLY A 268 9.16 -4.31 -12.11
C GLY A 268 10.00 -3.14 -11.59
N ASP A 269 9.33 -2.25 -10.87
CA ASP A 269 9.90 -1.02 -10.31
C ASP A 269 9.76 -1.10 -8.78
N TYR A 270 10.71 -1.80 -8.16
CA TYR A 270 10.74 -2.05 -6.71
C TYR A 270 10.57 -0.75 -5.93
N GLU A 271 11.40 0.26 -6.24
CA GLU A 271 11.38 1.55 -5.55
C GLU A 271 10.01 2.23 -5.66
N LYS A 272 9.39 2.25 -6.84
CA LYS A 272 8.06 2.84 -7.00
C LYS A 272 7.01 2.14 -6.15
N VAL A 273 6.99 0.81 -6.15
CA VAL A 273 5.99 0.02 -5.42
C VAL A 273 6.24 0.07 -3.92
N ALA A 274 7.50 -0.02 -3.48
CA ALA A 274 7.89 0.11 -2.07
C ALA A 274 7.54 1.50 -1.54
N ASN A 275 7.89 2.58 -2.24
CA ASN A 275 7.54 3.94 -1.85
C ASN A 275 6.03 4.17 -1.83
N TRP A 276 5.29 3.60 -2.78
CA TRP A 276 3.83 3.64 -2.74
C TRP A 276 3.28 2.95 -1.50
N LEU A 277 3.75 1.74 -1.19
CA LEU A 277 3.28 0.96 -0.04
C LEU A 277 3.60 1.65 1.29
N ILE A 278 4.80 2.22 1.45
CA ILE A 278 5.16 3.03 2.63
C ILE A 278 4.16 4.18 2.77
N ASN A 279 3.94 4.95 1.70
CA ASN A 279 3.04 6.09 1.75
C ASN A 279 1.59 5.69 2.02
N ASP A 280 1.14 4.56 1.48
CA ASP A 280 -0.20 4.02 1.66
C ASP A 280 -0.43 3.60 3.13
N LEU A 281 0.44 2.71 3.65
CA LEU A 281 0.32 2.16 5.00
C LEU A 281 0.60 3.20 6.09
N GLU A 282 1.57 4.09 5.90
CA GLU A 282 1.97 5.03 6.95
C GLU A 282 1.10 6.28 7.01
N ASN A 283 0.33 6.58 5.96
CA ASN A 283 -0.69 7.62 6.01
C ASN A 283 -2.07 7.09 6.38
N SER A 284 -2.22 5.77 6.50
CA SER A 284 -3.42 5.16 7.06
C SER A 284 -3.49 5.35 8.58
N GLY A 285 -4.62 5.87 9.04
CA GLY A 285 -4.96 5.97 10.47
C GLY A 285 -5.61 4.70 11.03
N GLN A 286 -5.76 3.66 10.21
CA GLN A 286 -6.49 2.45 10.59
C GLN A 286 -5.71 1.63 11.62
N ARG A 287 -6.46 0.96 12.51
CA ARG A 287 -5.90 0.16 13.60
C ARG A 287 -5.25 -1.10 13.07
N TRP A 288 -5.88 -1.77 12.11
CA TRP A 288 -5.40 -3.00 11.51
C TRP A 288 -4.86 -2.75 10.11
N LYS A 289 -3.72 -3.37 9.79
CA LYS A 289 -3.12 -3.31 8.45
C LYS A 289 -2.96 -4.73 7.91
N PHE A 290 -3.58 -4.98 6.75
CA PHE A 290 -3.56 -6.26 6.07
C PHE A 290 -2.93 -6.14 4.70
N LEU A 291 -2.16 -7.15 4.31
CA LEU A 291 -1.71 -7.31 2.93
C LEU A 291 -2.33 -8.55 2.29
N VAL A 292 -2.62 -8.47 0.99
CA VAL A 292 -3.08 -9.61 0.19
C VAL A 292 -2.24 -9.71 -1.08
N PHE A 293 -1.59 -10.84 -1.31
CA PHE A 293 -0.86 -11.12 -2.54
C PHE A 293 -0.59 -12.61 -2.69
N HIS A 294 -0.27 -13.06 -3.89
CA HIS A 294 -0.34 -14.49 -4.20
C HIS A 294 0.80 -15.35 -3.64
N HIS A 295 2.05 -15.11 -4.06
CA HIS A 295 3.21 -15.90 -3.64
C HIS A 295 3.60 -15.67 -2.15
N PRO A 296 3.76 -16.73 -1.34
CA PRO A 296 4.07 -16.62 0.09
C PRO A 296 5.54 -16.27 0.37
N PRO A 297 5.84 -15.35 1.31
CA PRO A 297 7.21 -15.17 1.83
C PRO A 297 7.63 -16.31 2.76
N TYR A 298 6.67 -17.01 3.36
CA TYR A 298 6.91 -18.15 4.26
C TYR A 298 6.14 -19.38 3.73
N PRO A 299 6.70 -20.10 2.75
CA PRO A 299 6.00 -21.17 2.06
C PRO A 299 5.94 -22.49 2.86
N VAL A 300 5.10 -23.43 2.43
CA VAL A 300 5.10 -24.80 2.96
C VAL A 300 6.17 -25.66 2.29
N VAL A 301 6.49 -25.41 1.02
CA VAL A 301 7.61 -26.03 0.29
C VAL A 301 8.51 -24.94 -0.27
N TYR A 302 9.83 -25.16 -0.31
CA TYR A 302 10.79 -24.18 -0.81
C TYR A 302 10.35 -23.57 -2.16
N ASP A 303 10.34 -22.24 -2.20
CA ASP A 303 10.08 -21.41 -3.37
C ASP A 303 11.14 -20.31 -3.38
N TRP A 304 11.86 -20.15 -4.48
CA TRP A 304 12.91 -19.15 -4.62
C TRP A 304 12.37 -17.72 -4.49
N ARG A 305 11.10 -17.47 -4.83
CA ARG A 305 10.46 -16.16 -4.65
C ARG A 305 10.36 -15.79 -3.17
N ALA A 306 10.21 -16.79 -2.29
CA ALA A 306 10.15 -16.57 -0.86
C ALA A 306 11.43 -15.91 -0.35
N ASP A 307 12.60 -16.35 -0.84
CA ASP A 307 13.89 -15.76 -0.46
C ASP A 307 13.93 -14.25 -0.80
N VAL A 308 13.46 -13.89 -2.00
CA VAL A 308 13.44 -12.48 -2.47
C VAL A 308 12.42 -11.65 -1.69
N LEU A 309 11.24 -12.20 -1.40
CA LEU A 309 10.23 -11.53 -0.58
C LEU A 309 10.72 -11.33 0.85
N GLN A 310 11.36 -12.33 1.45
CA GLN A 310 11.94 -12.26 2.79
C GLN A 310 13.06 -11.22 2.87
N GLU A 311 13.90 -11.12 1.85
CA GLU A 311 15.02 -10.18 1.85
C GLU A 311 14.57 -8.72 1.65
N HIS A 312 13.64 -8.47 0.72
CA HIS A 312 13.37 -7.11 0.26
C HIS A 312 12.00 -6.55 0.66
N TRP A 313 11.04 -7.38 1.05
CA TRP A 313 9.66 -6.95 1.28
C TRP A 313 9.18 -7.22 2.71
N VAL A 314 9.54 -8.35 3.31
CA VAL A 314 9.17 -8.64 4.70
C VAL A 314 9.68 -7.56 5.68
N PRO A 315 10.93 -7.07 5.59
CA PRO A 315 11.37 -5.98 6.45
C PRO A 315 10.50 -4.72 6.30
N LEU A 316 10.09 -4.42 5.07
CA LEU A 316 9.20 -3.30 4.79
C LEU A 316 7.81 -3.48 5.42
N PHE A 317 7.23 -4.66 5.31
CA PHE A 317 5.94 -4.99 5.93
C PHE A 317 6.01 -4.87 7.45
N GLU A 318 7.10 -5.36 8.04
CA GLU A 318 7.35 -5.28 9.48
C GLU A 318 7.50 -3.83 9.94
N GLN A 319 8.28 -3.02 9.20
CA GLN A 319 8.44 -1.60 9.50
C GLN A 319 7.11 -0.84 9.41
N CYS A 320 6.26 -1.14 8.42
CA CYS A 320 4.95 -0.50 8.23
C CYS A 320 3.87 -1.00 9.20
N GLY A 321 4.19 -1.88 10.15
CA GLY A 321 3.26 -2.37 11.16
C GLY A 321 2.12 -3.24 10.59
N VAL A 322 2.41 -4.03 9.56
CA VAL A 322 1.45 -5.02 9.03
C VAL A 322 1.17 -6.08 10.08
N ASP A 323 -0.09 -6.49 10.21
CA ASP A 323 -0.52 -7.47 11.22
C ASP A 323 -0.63 -8.87 10.66
N MET A 324 -1.28 -8.97 9.50
CA MET A 324 -1.58 -10.24 8.86
C MET A 324 -1.47 -10.11 7.35
N VAL A 325 -0.92 -11.16 6.73
CA VAL A 325 -0.70 -11.23 5.29
C VAL A 325 -1.40 -12.47 4.74
N PHE A 326 -2.22 -12.28 3.72
CA PHE A 326 -3.02 -13.32 3.09
C PHE A 326 -2.40 -13.73 1.74
N VAL A 327 -2.12 -15.02 1.58
CA VAL A 327 -1.38 -15.60 0.45
C VAL A 327 -2.00 -16.91 -0.06
N GLY A 328 -1.50 -17.40 -1.19
CA GLY A 328 -1.97 -18.61 -1.86
C GLY A 328 -0.83 -19.48 -2.40
N HIS A 329 -0.94 -19.89 -3.67
CA HIS A 329 0.08 -20.50 -4.53
C HIS A 329 0.40 -21.98 -4.26
N GLN A 330 0.40 -22.43 -3.00
CA GLN A 330 0.85 -23.79 -2.64
C GLN A 330 -0.27 -24.76 -2.27
N HIS A 331 -1.53 -24.39 -2.52
CA HIS A 331 -2.71 -25.28 -2.50
C HIS A 331 -2.84 -26.13 -1.22
N VAL A 332 -2.56 -25.48 -0.08
CA VAL A 332 -2.68 -26.02 1.27
C VAL A 332 -3.21 -24.93 2.19
N TYR A 333 -3.82 -25.32 3.31
CA TYR A 333 -4.02 -24.38 4.41
C TYR A 333 -2.72 -24.27 5.21
N MET A 334 -2.28 -23.04 5.47
CA MET A 334 -1.16 -22.79 6.40
C MET A 334 -1.39 -21.51 7.20
N ARG A 335 -1.01 -21.55 8.48
CA ARG A 335 -0.82 -20.37 9.30
C ARG A 335 0.55 -20.40 9.97
N THR A 336 1.28 -19.30 9.87
CA THR A 336 2.55 -19.15 10.60
C THR A 336 2.30 -18.82 12.07
N LYS A 337 3.33 -19.00 12.89
CA LYS A 337 3.48 -18.25 14.14
C LYS A 337 3.70 -16.76 13.80
N PRO A 338 3.56 -15.82 14.75
CA PRO A 338 3.98 -14.45 14.54
C PRO A 338 5.47 -14.39 14.17
N LEU A 339 5.81 -13.66 13.12
CA LEU A 339 7.18 -13.57 12.60
C LEU A 339 7.66 -12.12 12.53
N ARG A 340 8.90 -11.92 12.96
CA ARG A 340 9.64 -10.67 12.78
C ARG A 340 11.13 -10.92 12.70
N ASP A 341 11.85 -10.20 11.84
CA ASP A 341 13.30 -10.38 11.61
C ASP A 341 13.66 -11.85 11.29
N GLY A 342 12.78 -12.54 10.56
CA GLY A 342 12.93 -13.97 10.24
C GLY A 342 12.85 -14.92 11.45
N ARG A 343 12.34 -14.46 12.60
CA ARG A 343 12.24 -15.23 13.84
C ARG A 343 10.82 -15.28 14.35
N VAL A 344 10.49 -16.37 15.04
CA VAL A 344 9.23 -16.52 15.76
C VAL A 344 9.19 -15.53 16.93
N GLN A 345 8.10 -14.79 17.03
CA GLN A 345 7.83 -13.83 18.09
C GLN A 345 6.64 -14.27 18.95
N PRO A 346 6.45 -13.67 20.14
CA PRO A 346 5.20 -13.75 20.88
C PRO A 346 4.00 -13.24 20.06
N ASP A 347 2.79 -13.64 20.45
CA ASP A 347 1.56 -13.13 19.84
C ASP A 347 1.46 -11.61 19.95
N GLY A 348 1.09 -10.96 18.84
CA GLY A 348 0.99 -9.50 18.73
C GLY A 348 2.31 -8.78 18.42
N GLU A 349 3.45 -9.48 18.35
CA GLU A 349 4.77 -8.85 18.12
C GLU A 349 5.36 -9.07 16.72
N GLY A 350 4.66 -9.81 15.86
CA GLY A 350 5.10 -10.12 14.49
C GLY A 350 3.92 -10.39 13.55
N ILE A 351 4.23 -10.44 12.27
CA ILE A 351 3.27 -10.68 11.19
C ILE A 351 2.84 -12.14 11.19
N VAL A 352 1.54 -12.39 11.06
CA VAL A 352 1.00 -13.74 10.82
C VAL A 352 0.67 -13.89 9.33
N TYR A 353 1.17 -14.95 8.69
CA TYR A 353 0.90 -15.25 7.29
C TYR A 353 -0.12 -16.39 7.19
N ILE A 354 -1.14 -16.19 6.36
CA ILE A 354 -2.26 -17.12 6.15
C ILE A 354 -2.30 -17.53 4.69
N MET A 355 -2.13 -18.82 4.44
CA MET A 355 -2.30 -19.44 3.14
C MET A 355 -3.63 -20.18 3.07
N GLY A 356 -4.43 -19.89 2.05
CA GLY A 356 -5.69 -20.56 1.77
C GLY A 356 -5.63 -21.43 0.51
N ASN A 357 -6.63 -22.30 0.34
CA ASN A 357 -6.86 -23.03 -0.91
C ASN A 357 -8.34 -23.39 -1.00
N ALA A 358 -9.07 -22.76 -1.90
CA ALA A 358 -10.52 -22.88 -2.03
C ALA A 358 -10.94 -23.78 -3.19
N GLY A 359 -10.01 -24.03 -4.12
CA GLY A 359 -10.18 -24.90 -5.26
C GLY A 359 -9.93 -26.37 -4.97
N THR A 360 -10.15 -27.19 -6.00
CA THR A 360 -10.01 -28.65 -5.91
C THR A 360 -8.62 -29.17 -6.30
N LYS A 361 -7.68 -28.27 -6.58
CA LYS A 361 -6.28 -28.61 -6.78
C LYS A 361 -5.58 -28.59 -5.42
N TYR A 362 -4.77 -29.61 -5.16
CA TYR A 362 -4.18 -29.82 -3.84
C TYR A 362 -2.72 -30.21 -3.96
N TYR A 363 -1.90 -29.69 -3.05
CA TYR A 363 -0.55 -30.19 -2.85
C TYR A 363 -0.44 -31.01 -1.57
N GLY A 364 0.67 -31.76 -1.48
CA GLY A 364 1.03 -32.50 -0.29
C GLY A 364 1.66 -31.61 0.78
N PRO A 365 1.81 -32.14 2.01
CA PRO A 365 2.40 -31.37 3.09
C PRO A 365 3.88 -31.08 2.84
N GLY A 366 4.36 -30.01 3.46
CA GLY A 366 5.76 -29.59 3.44
C GLY A 366 6.67 -30.39 4.39
N PRO A 367 7.95 -30.00 4.49
CA PRO A 367 8.88 -30.61 5.43
C PRO A 367 8.65 -30.19 6.89
N GLY A 368 7.71 -29.26 7.15
CA GLY A 368 7.38 -28.77 8.49
C GLY A 368 8.38 -27.74 9.02
N PHE A 369 8.45 -26.57 8.38
CA PHE A 369 9.31 -25.47 8.83
C PHE A 369 8.92 -24.95 10.23
N ASP A 370 9.89 -24.51 11.03
CA ASP A 370 9.69 -24.10 12.43
C ASP A 370 8.70 -22.94 12.63
N TYR A 371 8.51 -22.11 11.60
CA TYR A 371 7.56 -21.00 11.64
C TYR A 371 6.10 -21.43 11.43
N ILE A 372 5.84 -22.66 10.96
CA ILE A 372 4.48 -23.14 10.72
C ILE A 372 3.82 -23.42 12.08
N ALA A 373 2.71 -22.74 12.36
CA ALA A 373 1.87 -23.01 13.53
C ALA A 373 0.85 -24.10 13.22
N LYS A 374 0.29 -24.08 12.01
CA LYS A 374 -0.71 -25.01 11.54
C LYS A 374 -0.58 -25.20 10.03
N GLU A 375 -0.73 -26.45 9.59
CA GLU A 375 -0.72 -26.83 8.17
C GLU A 375 -1.74 -27.97 7.97
N LEU A 376 -2.54 -27.86 6.91
CA LEU A 376 -3.39 -28.93 6.42
C LEU A 376 -3.29 -29.00 4.89
N ALA A 377 -2.84 -30.14 4.38
CA ALA A 377 -2.82 -30.46 2.97
C ALA A 377 -4.12 -31.17 2.53
N TRP A 378 -4.35 -31.25 1.21
CA TRP A 378 -5.47 -32.00 0.62
C TRP A 378 -6.86 -31.56 1.07
N VAL A 379 -7.02 -30.25 1.34
CA VAL A 379 -8.28 -29.69 1.86
C VAL A 379 -8.62 -28.39 1.16
N SER A 380 -9.86 -28.30 0.67
CA SER A 380 -10.47 -27.02 0.30
C SER A 380 -10.88 -26.31 1.59
N ASN A 381 -10.55 -25.04 1.72
CA ASN A 381 -10.72 -24.29 2.94
C ASN A 381 -10.99 -22.81 2.67
N TYR A 382 -11.52 -22.14 3.69
CA TYR A 382 -11.76 -20.71 3.71
C TYR A 382 -11.53 -20.17 5.12
N GLN A 383 -11.31 -18.86 5.22
CA GLN A 383 -11.07 -18.17 6.48
C GLN A 383 -12.10 -17.07 6.66
N ILE A 384 -12.73 -17.05 7.83
CA ILE A 384 -13.54 -15.92 8.29
C ILE A 384 -12.67 -15.14 9.26
N ILE A 385 -12.49 -13.85 8.97
CA ILE A 385 -11.77 -12.92 9.82
C ILE A 385 -12.80 -11.99 10.44
N GLU A 386 -12.84 -11.96 11.77
CA GLU A 386 -13.72 -11.11 12.56
C GLU A 386 -12.87 -10.06 13.28
N ILE A 387 -13.20 -8.80 13.05
CA ILE A 387 -12.61 -7.65 13.74
C ILE A 387 -13.62 -7.14 14.76
N ASN A 388 -13.15 -6.89 15.97
CA ASN A 388 -13.92 -6.27 17.04
C ASN A 388 -13.00 -5.34 17.85
N GLY A 389 -12.88 -4.10 17.39
CA GLY A 389 -11.98 -3.11 17.95
C GLY A 389 -10.53 -3.59 17.87
N ASP A 390 -9.93 -3.85 19.04
CA ASP A 390 -8.55 -4.33 19.21
C ASP A 390 -8.39 -5.86 19.16
N ILE A 391 -9.46 -6.60 18.86
CA ILE A 391 -9.43 -8.06 18.75
C ILE A 391 -9.69 -8.49 17.30
N LEU A 392 -8.77 -9.30 16.76
CA LEU A 392 -8.94 -10.03 15.51
C LEU A 392 -9.09 -11.51 15.83
N THR A 393 -10.14 -12.15 15.33
CA THR A 393 -10.32 -13.59 15.37
C THR A 393 -10.34 -14.15 13.95
N LEU A 394 -9.45 -15.10 13.67
CA LEU A 394 -9.47 -15.90 12.44
C LEU A 394 -10.05 -17.27 12.77
N THR A 395 -11.04 -17.69 11.98
CA THR A 395 -11.57 -19.06 11.99
C THR A 395 -11.39 -19.66 10.60
N ALA A 396 -10.53 -20.67 10.48
CA ALA A 396 -10.37 -21.43 9.25
C ALA A 396 -11.29 -22.65 9.27
N LYS A 397 -12.00 -22.88 8.17
CA LYS A 397 -12.91 -24.00 8.00
C LYS A 397 -12.61 -24.77 6.71
N ASP A 398 -12.91 -26.07 6.70
CA ASP A 398 -12.88 -26.88 5.50
C ASP A 398 -14.16 -26.67 4.64
N ASP A 399 -14.21 -27.34 3.48
CA ASP A 399 -15.34 -27.32 2.54
C ASP A 399 -16.68 -27.79 3.13
N LYS A 400 -16.65 -28.45 4.29
CA LYS A 400 -17.84 -28.92 5.01
C LYS A 400 -18.22 -28.00 6.17
N GLY A 401 -17.55 -26.86 6.30
CA GLY A 401 -17.76 -25.89 7.37
C GLY A 401 -17.19 -26.32 8.73
N GLN A 402 -16.37 -27.38 8.79
CA GLN A 402 -15.74 -27.81 10.03
C GLN A 402 -14.53 -26.93 10.33
N ILE A 403 -14.42 -26.46 11.56
CA ILE A 403 -13.28 -25.66 12.01
C ILE A 403 -12.01 -26.51 11.98
N ILE A 404 -11.02 -26.09 11.19
CA ILE A 404 -9.71 -26.75 11.08
C ILE A 404 -8.63 -26.00 11.87
N ASP A 405 -8.83 -24.70 12.11
CA ASP A 405 -7.93 -23.86 12.91
C ASP A 405 -8.65 -22.61 13.43
N SER A 406 -8.14 -22.05 14.51
CA SER A 406 -8.58 -20.76 15.04
C SER A 406 -7.40 -20.02 15.64
N TYR A 407 -7.38 -18.71 15.43
CA TYR A 407 -6.35 -17.82 15.94
C TYR A 407 -6.97 -16.52 16.43
N THR A 408 -6.42 -15.93 17.49
CA THR A 408 -6.84 -14.63 17.99
C THR A 408 -5.62 -13.78 18.22
N MET A 409 -5.65 -12.56 17.66
CA MET A 409 -4.66 -11.52 17.91
C MET A 409 -5.35 -10.40 18.68
N ILE A 410 -4.68 -9.89 19.71
CA ILE A 410 -5.14 -8.77 20.51
C ILE A 410 -4.08 -7.67 20.39
N LYS A 411 -4.46 -6.50 19.90
CA LYS A 411 -3.57 -5.34 19.94
C LYS A 411 -3.80 -4.58 21.24
N GLU A 412 -2.82 -4.60 22.13
CA GLU A 412 -2.89 -3.79 23.34
C GLU A 412 -2.88 -2.29 22.98
N THR A 413 -3.70 -1.50 23.68
CA THR A 413 -3.59 -0.04 23.61
C THR A 413 -2.39 0.38 24.46
N ALA A 414 -1.44 1.11 23.87
CA ALA A 414 -0.30 1.61 24.64
C ALA A 414 -0.77 2.61 25.71
N ASP A 415 -0.71 2.22 26.99
CA ASP A 415 -1.03 3.12 28.12
C ASP A 415 -0.05 4.31 28.20
N GLN A 416 1.18 4.11 27.72
CA GLN A 416 2.22 5.13 27.72
C GLN A 416 2.25 5.89 26.39
N LYS A 417 1.95 7.19 26.47
CA LYS A 417 2.10 8.09 25.32
C LYS A 417 3.56 8.19 24.89
N ILE A 418 3.79 8.04 23.58
CA ILE A 418 5.12 8.23 23.01
C ILE A 418 5.55 9.70 23.12
N ASN A 419 6.81 9.93 23.44
CA ASN A 419 7.44 11.26 23.39
C ASN A 419 8.65 11.24 22.48
N LEU A 420 9.04 12.41 21.96
CA LEU A 420 10.15 12.58 21.03
C LEU A 420 11.09 13.68 21.48
N THR A 421 12.38 13.38 21.47
CA THR A 421 13.51 14.29 21.62
C THR A 421 14.43 14.13 20.41
N LEU A 422 14.77 15.24 19.76
CA LEU A 422 15.74 15.27 18.66
C LEU A 422 17.08 15.78 19.17
N SER A 423 18.17 15.11 18.81
CA SER A 423 19.53 15.51 19.23
C SER A 423 19.93 16.90 18.73
N ARG A 424 19.34 17.35 17.61
CA ARG A 424 19.47 18.70 17.05
C ARG A 424 18.18 19.09 16.32
N LYS A 425 17.92 20.39 16.23
CA LYS A 425 16.77 20.97 15.50
C LYS A 425 17.15 21.62 14.17
N THR A 426 18.44 21.66 13.88
CA THR A 426 19.03 22.21 12.65
C THR A 426 20.13 21.26 12.20
N ALA A 427 20.22 20.97 10.90
CA ALA A 427 21.21 20.06 10.35
C ALA A 427 21.43 20.32 8.85
N GLU A 428 22.62 19.99 8.33
CA GLU A 428 22.87 19.98 6.88
C GLU A 428 22.48 18.64 6.26
N ALA A 429 22.27 18.62 4.94
CA ALA A 429 22.03 17.38 4.21
C ALA A 429 23.20 16.40 4.42
N GLY A 430 22.88 15.15 4.73
CA GLY A 430 23.84 14.10 5.07
C GLY A 430 24.23 14.02 6.55
N GLU A 431 23.93 15.03 7.37
CA GLU A 431 24.24 14.96 8.81
C GLU A 431 23.31 13.99 9.55
N SER A 432 23.85 13.30 10.55
CA SER A 432 23.10 12.36 11.38
C SER A 432 22.37 13.05 12.54
N ILE A 433 21.08 12.75 12.71
CA ILE A 433 20.22 13.17 13.81
C ILE A 433 19.75 11.94 14.55
N ILE A 434 19.65 12.04 15.88
CA ILE A 434 19.12 10.97 16.72
C ILE A 434 17.76 11.43 17.24
N ALA A 435 16.72 10.65 16.93
CA ALA A 435 15.40 10.74 17.51
C ALA A 435 15.30 9.71 18.63
N SER A 436 15.03 10.17 19.85
CA SER A 436 14.92 9.30 21.02
C SER A 436 13.75 9.70 21.91
N GLY A 437 13.33 8.80 22.77
CA GLY A 437 12.22 9.06 23.68
C GLY A 437 11.83 7.83 24.46
N GLN A 438 10.61 7.88 24.99
CA GLN A 438 9.98 6.76 25.68
C GLN A 438 8.59 6.46 25.10
N THR A 439 8.24 5.18 25.07
CA THR A 439 6.94 4.62 24.73
C THR A 439 6.63 3.43 25.65
N ALA A 440 5.62 2.61 25.35
CA ALA A 440 5.38 1.38 26.07
C ALA A 440 6.60 0.43 25.98
N PRO A 441 6.96 -0.28 27.06
CA PRO A 441 8.03 -1.28 27.04
C PRO A 441 7.89 -2.25 25.88
N LEU A 442 9.02 -2.54 25.20
CA LEU A 442 9.08 -3.47 24.07
C LEU A 442 8.21 -3.11 22.86
N ALA A 443 7.54 -1.95 22.86
CA ALA A 443 6.75 -1.50 21.73
C ALA A 443 7.65 -1.09 20.57
N TRP A 444 7.17 -1.34 19.36
CA TRP A 444 7.83 -0.85 18.15
C TRP A 444 7.52 0.63 17.94
N VAL A 445 8.55 1.36 17.50
CA VAL A 445 8.49 2.78 17.24
C VAL A 445 8.87 3.01 15.79
N PRO A 446 7.90 3.13 14.88
CA PRO A 446 8.17 3.63 13.54
C PRO A 446 8.54 5.11 13.63
N LEU A 447 9.45 5.52 12.75
CA LEU A 447 9.86 6.90 12.53
C LEU A 447 9.77 7.19 11.04
N LYS A 448 9.03 8.24 10.69
CA LYS A 448 9.00 8.79 9.34
C LYS A 448 9.46 10.24 9.33
N ILE A 449 10.13 10.62 8.25
CA ILE A 449 10.50 12.01 7.98
C ILE A 449 9.70 12.47 6.78
N ILE A 450 8.99 13.58 6.96
CA ILE A 450 8.11 14.15 5.97
C ILE A 450 8.71 15.48 5.51
N ASP A 451 8.87 15.66 4.20
CA ASP A 451 9.29 16.94 3.61
C ASP A 451 8.15 17.98 3.60
N GLU A 452 8.44 19.22 3.16
CA GLU A 452 7.43 20.28 3.09
C GLU A 452 6.32 20.01 2.06
N ALA A 453 6.56 19.10 1.11
CA ALA A 453 5.56 18.66 0.14
C ALA A 453 4.67 17.53 0.69
N GLY A 454 4.95 17.01 1.88
CA GLY A 454 4.19 15.93 2.51
C GLY A 454 4.68 14.53 2.13
N ASN A 455 5.81 14.39 1.44
CA ASN A 455 6.35 13.09 1.06
C ASN A 455 7.17 12.48 2.20
N ILE A 456 7.03 11.17 2.41
CA ILE A 456 7.93 10.43 3.30
C ILE A 456 9.28 10.27 2.60
N VAL A 457 10.31 10.94 3.13
CA VAL A 457 11.68 10.95 2.57
C VAL A 457 12.65 10.06 3.34
N PHE A 458 12.23 9.54 4.48
CA PHE A 458 12.94 8.53 5.26
C PHE A 458 11.93 7.79 6.14
N PHE A 459 12.13 6.48 6.30
CA PHE A 459 11.34 5.63 7.17
C PHE A 459 12.22 4.57 7.81
N ASP A 460 12.04 4.33 9.11
CA ASP A 460 12.69 3.25 9.85
C ASP A 460 11.85 2.89 11.08
N ALA A 461 12.14 1.77 11.75
CA ALA A 461 11.48 1.39 12.99
C ALA A 461 12.44 0.68 13.94
N VAL A 462 12.32 0.97 15.25
CA VAL A 462 13.09 0.25 16.28
C VAL A 462 12.19 -0.22 17.42
N LYS A 463 12.61 -1.30 18.08
CA LYS A 463 11.95 -1.78 19.29
C LYS A 463 12.45 -1.01 20.50
N ALA A 464 11.53 -0.51 21.33
CA ALA A 464 11.86 0.06 22.62
C ALA A 464 12.41 -1.02 23.57
N ASP A 465 13.26 -0.62 24.52
CA ASP A 465 13.79 -1.53 25.53
C ASP A 465 12.72 -1.94 26.58
N GLU A 466 13.11 -2.76 27.55
CA GLU A 466 12.24 -3.20 28.65
C GLU A 466 11.72 -2.03 29.53
N ASN A 467 12.34 -0.85 29.44
CA ASN A 467 11.91 0.36 30.13
C ASN A 467 11.16 1.32 29.20
N GLY A 468 10.91 0.93 27.95
CA GLY A 468 10.24 1.75 26.95
C GLY A 468 11.12 2.80 26.27
N ASN A 469 12.45 2.83 26.51
CA ASN A 469 13.32 3.78 25.84
C ASN A 469 13.60 3.33 24.39
N TYR A 470 13.62 4.28 23.48
CA TYR A 470 14.00 4.05 22.09
C TYR A 470 14.97 5.13 21.59
N SER A 471 15.73 4.79 20.54
CA SER A 471 16.64 5.70 19.86
C SER A 471 16.85 5.26 18.42
N ILE A 472 16.62 6.15 17.48
CA ILE A 472 16.76 5.94 16.04
C ILE A 472 17.67 7.02 15.50
N ALA A 473 18.73 6.63 14.80
CA ALA A 473 19.59 7.56 14.09
C ALA A 473 19.19 7.59 12.62
N PHE A 474 19.06 8.78 12.05
CA PHE A 474 18.81 8.96 10.62
C PHE A 474 19.73 10.03 10.07
N ASN A 475 20.06 9.96 8.79
CA ASN A 475 20.78 11.03 8.11
C ASN A 475 19.78 11.93 7.41
N VAL A 476 19.99 13.24 7.45
CA VAL A 476 19.19 14.18 6.67
C VAL A 476 19.32 13.80 5.18
N PRO A 477 18.22 13.54 4.46
CA PRO A 477 18.29 13.08 3.07
C PRO A 477 19.09 14.04 2.18
N ALA A 478 19.86 13.48 1.25
CA ALA A 478 20.59 14.28 0.27
C ALA A 478 19.62 15.11 -0.57
N GLY A 479 19.88 16.41 -0.73
CA GLY A 479 19.00 17.32 -1.46
C GLY A 479 17.78 17.82 -0.68
N ALA A 480 17.57 17.38 0.56
CA ALA A 480 16.55 17.97 1.43
C ALA A 480 16.86 19.45 1.70
N SER A 481 15.82 20.27 1.76
CA SER A 481 15.91 21.68 2.14
C SER A 481 14.62 22.10 2.86
N GLY A 482 14.65 23.22 3.58
CA GLY A 482 13.47 23.70 4.32
C GLY A 482 13.26 22.94 5.63
N ILE A 483 12.01 22.74 6.02
CA ILE A 483 11.64 22.06 7.26
C ILE A 483 11.28 20.59 7.00
N LEU A 484 11.97 19.69 7.70
CA LEU A 484 11.60 18.28 7.78
C LEU A 484 10.78 18.04 9.05
N THR A 485 9.66 17.32 8.92
CA THR A 485 8.85 16.88 10.06
C THR A 485 9.21 15.44 10.41
N VAL A 486 9.75 15.23 11.61
CA VAL A 486 10.07 13.90 12.15
C VAL A 486 8.87 13.43 12.97
N VAL A 487 8.22 12.35 12.54
CA VAL A 487 7.05 11.76 13.20
C VAL A 487 7.44 10.40 13.74
N VAL A 488 7.05 10.09 14.98
CA VAL A 488 7.28 8.79 15.61
C VAL A 488 6.01 8.23 16.23
N GLY A 489 5.87 6.90 16.19
CA GLY A 489 4.72 6.16 16.70
C GLY A 489 3.68 5.83 15.63
N GLU A 490 2.66 5.08 16.01
CA GLU A 490 1.63 4.53 15.10
C GLU A 490 0.21 4.72 15.65
N GLY A 491 -0.78 4.63 14.75
CA GLY A 491 -2.19 4.75 15.07
C GLY A 491 -2.51 6.04 15.83
N SER A 492 -3.12 5.93 17.01
CA SER A 492 -3.44 7.08 17.85
C SER A 492 -2.30 7.54 18.77
N ASN A 493 -1.19 6.80 18.86
CA ASN A 493 -0.06 7.11 19.74
C ASN A 493 1.13 7.64 18.93
N VAL A 494 0.97 8.86 18.40
CA VAL A 494 1.95 9.52 17.52
C VAL A 494 2.40 10.85 18.11
N THR A 495 3.66 11.22 17.92
CA THR A 495 4.19 12.56 18.21
C THR A 495 5.14 13.03 17.12
N ALA A 496 5.35 14.33 17.01
CA ALA A 496 6.17 14.91 15.94
C ALA A 496 7.08 16.05 16.43
N GLY A 497 8.21 16.20 15.75
CA GLY A 497 9.16 17.28 15.91
C GLY A 497 9.62 17.80 14.54
N THR A 498 10.37 18.90 14.52
CA THR A 498 10.84 19.51 13.27
C THR A 498 12.35 19.69 13.28
N VAL A 499 12.95 19.47 12.11
CA VAL A 499 14.36 19.76 11.82
C VAL A 499 14.41 20.75 10.67
N THR A 500 15.08 21.88 10.85
CA THR A 500 15.37 22.81 9.75
C THR A 500 16.65 22.40 9.05
N VAL A 501 16.55 22.10 7.75
CA VAL A 501 17.70 21.75 6.93
C VAL A 501 18.38 23.02 6.43
N THR A 502 19.62 23.21 6.86
CA THR A 502 20.47 24.31 6.39
C THR A 502 21.17 23.87 5.10
N GLN A 503 21.07 24.65 4.03
CA GLN A 503 21.82 24.37 2.80
C GLN A 503 23.31 24.62 3.05
N ALA A 504 24.16 23.66 2.66
CA ALA A 504 25.58 23.91 2.48
C ALA A 504 25.76 24.67 1.15
N TYR A 505 26.29 25.89 1.20
CA TYR A 505 26.51 26.71 0.01
C TYR A 505 27.92 26.51 -0.54
N ASN A 506 28.04 26.20 -1.83
CA ASN A 506 29.32 26.13 -2.56
C ASN A 506 29.43 27.31 -3.55
N LEU A 507 30.62 27.90 -3.66
CA LEU A 507 30.93 29.05 -4.54
C LEU A 507 31.05 28.62 -6.02
N LEU A 508 30.59 29.45 -6.97
CA LEU A 508 30.36 29.06 -8.38
C LEU A 508 31.35 29.60 -9.45
N SER A 509 31.90 30.82 -9.39
CA SER A 509 32.92 31.30 -10.38
C SER A 509 33.59 32.65 -10.04
N ALA A 510 34.74 32.93 -10.67
CA ALA A 510 35.37 34.26 -10.77
C ALA A 510 35.64 34.58 -12.25
N GLU A 511 35.30 35.79 -12.69
CA GLU A 511 35.54 36.27 -14.05
C GLU A 511 36.32 37.60 -14.01
N ALA A 512 37.33 37.73 -14.86
CA ALA A 512 38.06 38.98 -15.08
C ALA A 512 37.87 39.39 -16.53
N GLU A 513 37.28 40.56 -16.77
CA GLU A 513 37.29 41.20 -18.09
C GLU A 513 37.84 42.64 -17.99
N PRO A 514 38.59 43.12 -19.00
CA PRO A 514 38.93 42.48 -20.28
C PRO A 514 40.39 41.96 -20.36
N SER A 515 40.64 41.06 -21.32
CA SER A 515 41.93 40.37 -21.58
C SER A 515 43.04 41.24 -22.21
N ASP A 516 42.79 42.51 -22.50
CA ASP A 516 43.77 43.46 -23.04
C ASP A 516 43.62 44.81 -22.33
N ILE A 517 44.47 45.09 -21.34
CA ILE A 517 44.41 46.32 -20.53
C ILE A 517 45.58 47.24 -20.90
N PRO A 518 45.33 48.46 -21.40
CA PRO A 518 46.39 49.42 -21.70
C PRO A 518 47.20 49.80 -20.45
N VAL A 519 48.49 50.05 -20.64
CA VAL A 519 49.38 50.50 -19.55
C VAL A 519 48.88 51.82 -18.98
N GLY A 520 48.71 51.88 -17.65
CA GLY A 520 48.18 53.04 -16.94
C GLY A 520 46.68 52.99 -16.66
N ASP A 521 45.93 52.07 -17.29
CA ASP A 521 44.51 51.89 -17.03
C ASP A 521 44.25 50.93 -15.86
N THR A 522 43.06 51.07 -15.26
CA THR A 522 42.56 50.21 -14.19
C THR A 522 41.61 49.15 -14.74
N PHE A 523 41.74 47.90 -14.29
CA PHE A 523 40.74 46.86 -14.51
C PHE A 523 40.10 46.39 -13.21
N THR A 524 38.93 45.80 -13.33
CA THR A 524 38.12 45.29 -12.23
C THR A 524 37.96 43.78 -12.37
N VAL A 525 38.29 43.05 -11.30
CA VAL A 525 37.87 41.64 -11.17
C VAL A 525 36.53 41.61 -10.48
N ALA A 526 35.53 41.01 -11.12
CA ALA A 526 34.22 40.76 -10.54
C ALA A 526 34.21 39.33 -9.99
N VAL A 527 34.09 39.21 -8.67
CA VAL A 527 33.80 37.92 -8.04
C VAL A 527 32.30 37.88 -7.80
N LYS A 528 31.61 36.95 -8.47
CA LYS A 528 30.18 36.77 -8.27
C LYS A 528 29.97 35.86 -7.07
N ILE A 529 29.35 36.41 -6.02
CA ILE A 529 29.07 35.66 -4.81
C ILE A 529 27.57 35.72 -4.50
N GLU A 530 26.93 34.56 -4.44
CA GLU A 530 25.50 34.41 -4.12
C GLU A 530 25.32 33.59 -2.83
N ASN A 531 24.31 33.92 -2.02
CA ASN A 531 23.89 33.16 -0.84
C ASN A 531 24.91 32.99 0.32
N ILE A 532 25.64 34.04 0.74
CA ILE A 532 26.46 33.98 1.98
C ILE A 532 25.59 34.26 3.23
N ARG A 533 25.74 33.44 4.28
CA ARG A 533 25.25 33.76 5.64
C ARG A 533 26.31 33.93 6.72
N ASP A 534 27.58 33.61 6.47
CA ASP A 534 28.67 33.98 7.37
C ASP A 534 29.93 34.34 6.57
N VAL A 535 30.31 35.62 6.64
CA VAL A 535 31.43 36.18 5.86
C VAL A 535 32.74 36.14 6.67
N GLN A 536 32.70 35.69 7.93
CA GLN A 536 33.88 35.66 8.78
C GLN A 536 34.89 34.61 8.35
N GLY A 537 36.08 35.05 7.91
CA GLY A 537 37.22 34.18 7.65
C GLY A 537 37.49 33.88 6.17
N TYR A 538 36.77 34.51 5.25
CA TYR A 538 37.13 34.51 3.83
C TYR A 538 38.14 35.63 3.54
N GLN A 539 39.22 35.31 2.85
CA GLN A 539 40.18 36.28 2.35
C GLN A 539 40.38 36.06 0.85
N VAL A 540 40.12 37.10 0.05
CA VAL A 540 40.46 37.10 -1.38
C VAL A 540 41.86 37.70 -1.51
N THR A 541 42.83 36.89 -1.94
CA THR A 541 44.20 37.37 -2.15
C THR A 541 44.53 37.26 -3.63
N LEU A 542 44.67 38.42 -4.27
CA LEU A 542 45.28 38.51 -5.60
C LEU A 542 46.77 38.31 -5.43
N LYS A 543 47.31 37.19 -5.93
CA LYS A 543 48.75 36.93 -5.95
C LYS A 543 49.27 37.21 -7.36
N TYR A 544 50.33 38.01 -7.42
CA TYR A 544 51.08 38.26 -8.64
C TYR A 544 52.38 37.45 -8.57
N ASP A 545 52.80 36.83 -9.67
CA ASP A 545 54.11 36.18 -9.75
C ASP A 545 55.22 37.22 -10.00
N PRO A 546 56.07 37.53 -9.01
CA PRO A 546 57.15 38.49 -9.18
C PRO A 546 58.29 37.98 -10.08
N ALA A 547 58.34 36.69 -10.41
CA ALA A 547 59.40 36.14 -11.27
C ALA A 547 59.33 36.65 -12.72
N TYR A 548 58.16 37.13 -13.17
CA TYR A 548 58.01 37.81 -14.46
C TYR A 548 58.41 39.30 -14.42
N ALA A 549 58.37 39.95 -13.26
CA ALA A 549 58.80 41.35 -13.09
C ALA A 549 60.33 41.53 -13.08
N GLU A 550 61.10 40.46 -12.84
CA GLU A 550 62.57 40.54 -12.86
C GLU A 550 63.19 40.46 -14.27
N TYR A 551 62.39 40.38 -15.34
CA TYR A 551 62.91 40.63 -16.68
C TYR A 551 62.90 42.15 -16.97
N LYS A 552 64.03 42.80 -16.65
CA LYS A 552 64.40 44.20 -16.99
C LYS A 552 63.99 45.35 -16.04
N GLY A 553 63.78 45.08 -14.76
CA GLY A 553 63.83 46.14 -13.72
C GLY A 553 62.60 47.06 -13.66
N TYR A 554 61.42 46.52 -13.92
CA TYR A 554 60.15 47.24 -13.83
C TYR A 554 59.62 47.26 -12.39
N GLN A 555 59.01 48.37 -11.96
CA GLN A 555 58.30 48.46 -10.67
C GLN A 555 56.80 48.53 -10.88
N VAL A 556 56.07 47.50 -10.43
CA VAL A 556 54.61 47.52 -10.33
C VAL A 556 54.24 48.00 -8.93
N ASN A 557 53.57 49.15 -8.83
CA ASN A 557 53.08 49.67 -7.57
C ASN A 557 51.69 49.08 -7.28
N PHE A 558 51.63 47.90 -6.67
CA PHE A 558 50.38 47.36 -6.16
C PHE A 558 50.09 47.92 -4.76
N LYS A 559 48.88 48.43 -4.56
CA LYS A 559 48.37 48.77 -3.24
C LYS A 559 47.14 47.90 -2.99
N PRO A 560 47.26 46.76 -2.27
CA PRO A 560 46.09 45.94 -1.97
C PRO A 560 45.10 46.78 -1.16
N ASN A 561 43.83 46.74 -1.56
CA ASN A 561 42.77 47.21 -0.70
C ASN A 561 42.39 46.06 0.24
N GLU A 562 42.57 46.28 1.54
CA GLU A 562 41.98 45.43 2.56
C GLU A 562 40.53 45.86 2.77
N TRP A 563 39.59 44.97 2.46
CA TRP A 563 38.18 45.18 2.74
C TRP A 563 37.86 44.62 4.13
N LYS A 564 37.05 45.36 4.89
CA LYS A 564 36.46 44.80 6.10
C LYS A 564 35.28 43.92 5.72
N VAL A 565 35.19 42.78 6.38
CA VAL A 565 34.19 41.72 6.17
C VAL A 565 32.74 42.25 6.19
N GLU A 566 32.51 43.33 6.94
CA GLU A 566 31.23 44.01 7.13
C GLU A 566 30.74 44.81 5.90
N ASP A 567 31.59 45.03 4.90
CA ASP A 567 31.26 45.80 3.68
C ASP A 567 30.83 44.91 2.49
N ILE A 568 30.89 43.58 2.64
CA ILE A 568 30.52 42.61 1.60
C ILE A 568 29.01 42.33 1.68
N LYS A 569 28.27 42.70 0.62
CA LYS A 569 26.84 42.42 0.46
C LYS A 569 26.63 41.43 -0.70
N GLU A 570 25.47 40.78 -0.72
CA GLU A 570 25.03 39.92 -1.81
C GLU A 570 25.03 40.70 -3.15
N GLY A 571 25.78 40.21 -4.15
CA GLY A 571 26.00 40.88 -5.45
C GLY A 571 27.42 40.74 -6.01
N GLU A 572 27.71 41.42 -7.13
CA GLU A 572 29.08 41.57 -7.65
C GLU A 572 29.91 42.48 -6.73
N ILE A 573 31.13 42.04 -6.40
CA ILE A 573 32.07 42.84 -5.60
C ILE A 573 33.30 43.15 -6.45
N THR A 574 33.61 44.43 -6.60
CA THR A 574 34.85 44.90 -7.20
C THR A 574 35.98 44.81 -6.17
N VAL A 575 36.89 43.86 -6.34
CA VAL A 575 37.92 43.54 -5.32
C VAL A 575 39.09 44.56 -5.32
N GLY A 576 39.25 45.35 -6.38
CA GLY A 576 40.21 46.46 -6.43
C GLY A 576 40.42 46.97 -7.85
N ASN A 577 41.25 48.02 -7.97
CA ASN A 577 41.75 48.55 -9.23
C ASN A 577 43.28 48.38 -9.24
N LEU A 578 43.83 47.62 -10.19
CA LEU A 578 45.27 47.55 -10.43
C LEU A 578 45.66 48.70 -11.37
N VAL A 579 46.66 49.52 -11.04
CA VAL A 579 47.24 50.51 -11.97
C VAL A 579 48.64 50.05 -12.34
N LEU A 580 48.87 49.71 -13.60
CA LEU A 580 50.21 49.41 -14.11
C LEU A 580 50.98 50.73 -14.30
N GLY A 581 52.19 50.83 -13.75
CA GLY A 581 52.99 52.06 -13.78
C GLY A 581 53.42 52.51 -15.18
N ASP A 582 53.71 53.81 -15.33
CA ASP A 582 54.01 54.48 -16.60
C ASP A 582 55.30 54.00 -17.29
N THR A 583 55.22 53.04 -18.21
CA THR A 583 56.23 52.89 -19.30
C THR A 583 55.68 52.04 -20.47
N PRO A 584 56.01 52.31 -21.74
CA PRO A 584 55.36 51.67 -22.89
C PRO A 584 55.69 50.18 -22.95
N TRP A 585 54.66 49.33 -23.06
CA TRP A 585 54.79 47.89 -23.28
C TRP A 585 55.20 47.59 -24.73
N GLU A 586 56.08 46.61 -24.92
CA GLU A 586 56.21 45.93 -26.22
C GLU A 586 55.15 44.84 -26.32
N GLN A 587 54.61 44.67 -27.53
CA GLN A 587 53.32 44.05 -27.83
C GLN A 587 53.20 42.53 -27.57
N ASP A 588 54.23 41.88 -27.00
CA ASP A 588 54.30 40.41 -26.85
C ASP A 588 54.78 39.92 -25.45
N SER A 589 54.81 40.78 -24.43
CA SER A 589 54.93 40.34 -23.03
C SER A 589 53.54 40.18 -22.45
N GLY A 590 53.20 39.04 -21.85
CA GLY A 590 51.99 38.86 -21.02
C GLY A 590 52.34 38.91 -19.53
N ALA A 591 51.36 39.13 -18.67
CA ALA A 591 51.50 39.00 -17.22
C ALA A 591 50.36 38.13 -16.66
N LEU A 592 50.72 37.01 -16.04
CA LEU A 592 49.77 36.14 -15.33
C LEU A 592 49.36 36.75 -13.99
N VAL A 593 48.06 36.79 -13.72
CA VAL A 593 47.48 37.18 -12.43
C VAL A 593 46.75 35.97 -11.86
N GLU A 594 47.24 35.42 -10.76
CA GLU A 594 46.64 34.25 -10.10
C GLU A 594 45.78 34.72 -8.92
N ILE A 595 44.53 34.26 -8.87
CA ILE A 595 43.59 34.63 -7.80
C ILE A 595 43.42 33.44 -6.88
N GLU A 596 43.93 33.54 -5.65
CA GLU A 596 43.83 32.47 -4.66
C GLU A 596 42.80 32.85 -3.58
N PHE A 597 41.89 31.92 -3.31
CA PHE A 597 40.83 32.08 -2.31
C PHE A 597 41.08 31.11 -1.16
N GLU A 598 41.31 31.64 0.05
CA GLU A 598 41.42 30.81 1.25
C GLU A 598 40.14 30.93 2.11
N SER A 599 39.55 29.78 2.43
CA SER A 599 38.48 29.61 3.43
C SER A 599 39.08 29.08 4.73
N ARG A 600 38.60 29.57 5.90
CA ARG A 600 38.97 29.00 7.22
C ARG A 600 38.19 27.72 7.60
N HIS A 601 37.27 27.24 6.77
CA HIS A 601 36.67 25.90 6.90
C HIS A 601 37.45 24.88 6.06
N PRO A 602 37.62 23.63 6.52
CA PRO A 602 38.52 22.65 5.89
C PRO A 602 38.02 22.28 4.48
N GLY A 603 38.70 22.84 3.49
CA GLY A 603 38.49 22.61 2.05
C GLY A 603 39.11 23.76 1.26
N SER A 604 40.22 23.52 0.56
CA SER A 604 40.77 24.45 -0.42
C SER A 604 39.97 24.34 -1.71
N ILE A 605 39.54 25.47 -2.27
CA ILE A 605 39.02 25.53 -3.64
C ILE A 605 40.18 26.03 -4.50
N GLU A 606 40.71 25.20 -5.39
CA GLU A 606 41.70 25.65 -6.38
C GLU A 606 41.03 26.66 -7.31
N GLY A 607 41.51 27.91 -7.30
CA GLY A 607 41.18 28.91 -8.31
C GLY A 607 41.88 28.56 -9.63
N GLY A 608 41.19 28.74 -10.76
CA GLY A 608 41.79 28.54 -12.08
C GLY A 608 42.90 29.56 -12.39
N VAL A 609 43.86 29.16 -13.21
CA VAL A 609 44.86 30.05 -13.81
C VAL A 609 44.23 30.74 -15.02
N TYR A 610 44.30 32.08 -15.08
CA TYR A 610 43.81 32.87 -16.20
C TYR A 610 45.01 33.58 -16.85
N ASP A 611 45.21 33.34 -18.15
CA ASP A 611 46.29 33.92 -18.97
C ASP A 611 46.01 35.37 -19.37
#